data_AF-A0A9E0ZS64-F1
#
_entry.id   AF-A0A9E0ZS64-F1
#
_cell.length_a   1.000
_cell.length_b   1.000
_cell.length_c   1.000
_cell.angle_alpha   90.00
_cell.angle_beta   90.00
_cell.angle_gamma   90.00
#
_symmetry.space_group_name_H-M   'P 1'
#
loop_
_entity.id
_entity.type
_entity.pdbx_description
1 polymer ?
#
loop_
_entity_poly.entity_id
_entity_poly.type
_entity_poly.pdbx_seq_one_letter_code
_entity_poly.pdbx_strand_id
1 'polypeptide(L)' 'MTINELAHEYEQQYKILSARLDAMKPLLNVYRGNDLVLLRRKIRIYYDMACECKRTASMLFGYYDEEDLYD' A
#
# COMPACT_ATOMS: atom_id res chain seq x y z
N MET A 1 -15.33 -13.52 5.77
CA MET A 1 -14.55 -12.27 5.66
C MET A 1 -15.07 -11.31 6.71
N THR A 2 -14.38 -11.25 7.84
CA THR A 2 -14.58 -10.27 8.91
C THR A 2 -13.85 -8.97 8.59
N ILE A 3 -14.17 -7.88 9.28
CA ILE A 3 -13.43 -6.60 9.12
C ILE A 3 -11.95 -6.77 9.47
N ASN A 4 -11.63 -7.57 10.50
CA ASN A 4 -10.24 -7.85 10.87
C ASN A 4 -9.51 -8.68 9.81
N GLU A 5 -10.18 -9.68 9.19
CA GLU A 5 -9.63 -10.41 8.05
C GLU A 5 -9.33 -9.46 6.88
N LEU A 6 -10.26 -8.54 6.57
CA LEU A 6 -10.08 -7.54 5.53
C LEU A 6 -8.93 -6.55 5.85
N ALA A 7 -8.79 -6.14 7.11
CA ALA A 7 -7.68 -5.29 7.56
C ALA A 7 -6.32 -5.96 7.32
N HIS A 8 -6.22 -7.25 7.67
CA HIS A 8 -5.02 -8.05 7.42
C HIS A 8 -4.73 -8.24 5.93
N GLU A 9 -5.75 -8.40 5.09
CA GLU A 9 -5.57 -8.45 3.63
C GLU A 9 -4.98 -7.14 3.09
N TYR A 10 -5.51 -5.99 3.50
CA TYR A 10 -4.94 -4.69 3.12
C TYR A 10 -3.50 -4.52 3.63
N GLU A 11 -3.18 -5.00 4.82
CA GLU A 11 -1.81 -4.99 5.35
C GLU A 11 -0.88 -5.89 4.51
N GLN A 12 -1.33 -7.07 4.09
CA GLN A 12 -0.58 -7.94 3.18
C GLN A 12 -0.37 -7.27 1.81
N GLN A 13 -1.39 -6.64 1.24
CA GLN A 13 -1.26 -5.91 -0.03
C GLN A 13 -0.24 -4.78 0.10
N TYR A 14 -0.26 -4.02 1.20
CA TYR A 14 0.77 -3.01 1.48
C TYR A 14 2.18 -3.60 1.48
N LYS A 15 2.39 -4.75 2.12
CA LYS A 15 3.71 -5.43 2.15
C LYS A 15 4.16 -5.86 0.75
N ILE A 16 3.27 -6.42 -0.06
CA ILE A 16 3.56 -6.81 -1.45
C ILE A 16 3.92 -5.60 -2.31
N LEU A 17 3.14 -4.52 -2.22
CA LEU A 17 3.37 -3.29 -2.97
C LEU A 17 4.68 -2.62 -2.56
N SER A 18 4.98 -2.61 -1.26
CA SER A 18 6.24 -2.08 -0.71
C SER A 18 7.46 -2.85 -1.23
N ALA A 19 7.41 -4.19 -1.21
CA ALA A 19 8.47 -5.02 -1.77
C ALA A 19 8.70 -4.77 -3.27
N ARG A 20 7.61 -4.56 -4.04
CA ARG A 20 7.70 -4.18 -5.46
C ARG A 20 8.35 -2.81 -5.66
N LEU A 21 8.01 -1.83 -4.83
CA LEU A 21 8.64 -0.50 -4.85
C LEU A 21 10.14 -0.59 -4.58
N ASP A 22 10.54 -1.37 -3.58
CA ASP A 22 11.95 -1.57 -3.23
C ASP A 22 12.72 -2.23 -4.38
N ALA A 23 12.12 -3.22 -5.05
CA ALA A 23 12.72 -3.84 -6.23
C ALA A 23 12.88 -2.87 -7.42
N MET A 24 12.03 -1.85 -7.54
CA MET A 24 12.10 -0.87 -8.62
C MET A 24 13.10 0.27 -8.36
N LYS A 25 13.40 0.60 -7.09
CA LYS A 25 14.29 1.71 -6.72
C LYS A 25 15.66 1.66 -7.44
N PRO A 26 16.38 0.51 -7.52
CA PRO A 26 17.66 0.46 -8.22
C PRO A 26 17.56 0.79 -9.72
N LEU A 27 16.43 0.49 -10.35
CA LEU A 27 16.22 0.73 -11.78
C LEU A 27 16.20 2.23 -12.12
N LEU A 28 15.91 3.11 -11.15
CA LEU A 28 15.99 4.56 -11.34
C LEU A 28 17.40 5.03 -11.72
N ASN A 29 18.44 4.30 -11.29
CA ASN A 29 19.83 4.62 -11.60
C ASN A 29 20.27 4.07 -12.96
N VAL A 30 19.52 3.12 -13.52
CA VAL A 30 19.85 2.44 -14.78
C VAL A 30 19.06 3.02 -15.95
N TYR A 31 17.76 3.23 -15.76
CA TYR A 31 16.86 3.66 -16.84
C TYR A 31 17.13 5.11 -17.25
N ARG A 32 16.89 5.42 -18.52
CA ARG A 32 17.11 6.75 -19.12
C ARG A 32 15.94 7.12 -20.03
N GLY A 33 15.85 8.40 -20.39
CA GLY A 33 14.84 8.89 -21.34
C GLY A 33 13.41 8.50 -20.95
N ASN A 34 12.65 8.02 -21.94
CA ASN A 34 11.24 7.65 -21.76
C ASN A 34 11.04 6.49 -20.77
N ASP A 35 11.95 5.52 -20.72
CA ASP A 35 11.84 4.39 -19.79
C ASP A 35 11.92 4.86 -18.34
N LEU A 36 12.77 5.85 -18.05
CA LEU A 36 12.85 6.46 -16.72
C LEU A 36 11.56 7.20 -16.36
N VAL A 37 10.93 7.88 -17.32
CA VAL A 37 9.66 8.58 -17.12
C VAL A 37 8.55 7.58 -16.78
N LEU A 38 8.46 6.49 -17.55
CA LEU A 38 7.49 5.42 -17.31
C LEU A 38 7.72 4.72 -15.98
N LEU A 39 8.98 4.44 -15.62
CA LEU A 39 9.34 3.85 -14.34
C LEU A 39 8.93 4.75 -13.17
N ARG A 40 9.22 6.06 -13.22
CA ARG A 40 8.81 7.02 -12.18
C ARG A 40 7.30 7.08 -12.03
N ARG A 41 6.56 7.08 -13.13
CA ARG A 41 5.08 7.04 -13.10
C ARG A 41 4.58 5.74 -12.46
N LYS A 42 5.17 4.60 -12.81
CA LYS A 42 4.84 3.29 -12.23
C LYS A 42 5.11 3.28 -10.72
N ILE A 43 6.28 3.73 -10.29
CA ILE A 43 6.64 3.85 -8.87
C ILE A 43 5.63 4.71 -8.12
N ARG A 44 5.24 5.87 -8.66
CA ARG A 44 4.24 6.74 -8.04
C ARG A 44 2.91 6.01 -7.83
N ILE A 45 2.41 5.31 -8.85
CA ILE A 45 1.14 4.57 -8.75
C ILE A 45 1.22 3.50 -7.66
N TYR A 46 2.30 2.71 -7.63
CA TYR A 46 2.45 1.68 -6.59
C TYR A 46 2.61 2.26 -5.19
N TYR A 47 3.26 3.42 -5.06
CA TYR A 47 3.39 4.14 -3.80
C TYR A 47 2.03 4.62 -3.30
N ASP A 48 1.26 5.28 -4.16
CA ASP A 48 -0.08 5.77 -3.83
C ASP A 48 -0.98 4.59 -3.40
N MET A 49 -0.95 3.47 -4.14
CA MET A 49 -1.69 2.25 -3.78
C MET A 49 -1.27 1.66 -2.43
N ALA A 50 0.04 1.63 -2.14
CA ALA A 50 0.54 1.12 -0.87
C ALA A 50 0.07 2.00 0.29
N CYS A 51 0.15 3.33 0.14
CA CYS A 51 -0.34 4.28 1.13
C CYS A 51 -1.84 4.08 1.42
N GLU A 52 -2.65 3.92 0.39
CA GLU A 52 -4.08 3.65 0.54
C GLU A 52 -4.33 2.32 1.25
N CYS A 53 -3.63 1.24 0.89
CA CYS A 53 -3.77 -0.04 1.60
C CYS A 53 -3.44 0.09 3.09
N LYS A 54 -2.36 0.80 3.42
CA LYS A 54 -1.97 1.03 4.83
C LYS A 54 -3.02 1.86 5.57
N ARG A 55 -3.53 2.93 4.95
CA ARG A 55 -4.57 3.79 5.52
C ARG A 55 -5.85 2.99 5.79
N THR A 56 -6.30 2.23 4.81
CA THR A 56 -7.51 1.39 4.94
C THR A 56 -7.34 0.32 6.01
N ALA A 57 -6.19 -0.39 6.04
CA ALA A 57 -5.92 -1.36 7.10
C ALA A 57 -6.01 -0.72 8.50
N SER A 58 -5.39 0.46 8.68
CA SER A 58 -5.45 1.20 9.95
C SER A 58 -6.85 1.67 10.33
N MET A 59 -7.73 1.98 9.36
CA MET A 59 -9.13 2.33 9.64
C MET A 59 -9.99 1.12 10.00
N LEU A 60 -9.65 -0.05 9.47
CA LEU A 60 -10.41 -1.29 9.71
C LEU A 60 -9.99 -1.96 11.03
N PHE A 61 -8.70 -1.86 11.41
CA PHE A 61 -8.25 -2.28 12.74
C PHE A 61 -8.93 -1.42 13.82
N GLY A 62 -9.69 -2.06 14.70
CA GLY A 62 -10.40 -1.38 15.79
C GLY A 62 -11.73 -0.74 15.39
N TYR A 63 -12.24 -0.99 14.17
CA TYR A 63 -13.51 -0.44 13.70
C TYR A 63 -14.69 -0.76 14.64
N TYR A 64 -14.73 -1.98 15.19
CA TYR A 64 -15.75 -2.38 16.16
C TYR A 64 -15.37 -2.02 17.61
N ASP A 65 -14.09 -1.79 17.91
CA ASP A 65 -13.65 -1.39 19.26
C ASP A 65 -14.05 0.08 19.57
N GLU A 66 -14.32 0.89 18.53
CA GLU A 66 -14.85 2.26 18.68
C GLU A 66 -16.38 2.32 18.86
N GLU A 67 -17.13 1.31 18.40
CA GLU A 67 -18.61 1.27 18.48
C GLU A 67 -19.13 0.90 19.88
N ASP A 68 -18.37 0.12 20.67
CA ASP A 68 -18.74 -0.35 22.02
C ASP A 68 -18.60 0.72 23.13
N LEU A 69 -18.20 1.96 22.80
CA LEU A 69 -18.01 3.06 23.76
C LEU A 69 -19.29 3.90 24.01
N TYR A 70 -20.40 3.58 23.35
CA TYR A 70 -21.65 4.33 23.41
C TYR A 70 -22.87 3.48 23.83
N ASP A 71 -22.67 2.36 24.52
CA ASP A 71 -23.72 1.54 25.14
C ASP A 71 -23.59 1.49 26.68
#